data_AF-A0A7Y0X4U7-F1
#
_entry.id   AF-A0A7Y0X4U7-F1
#
_cell.length_a   1.000
_cell.length_b   1.000
_cell.length_c   1.000
_cell.angle_alpha   90.00
_cell.angle_beta   90.00
_cell.angle_gamma   90.00
#
_symmetry.space_group_name_H-M   'P 1'
#
loop_
_entity.id
_entity.type
_entity.pdbx_description
1 polymer ?
#
loop_
_entity_poly.entity_id
_entity_poly.type
_entity_poly.pdbx_seq_one_letter_code
_entity_poly.pdbx_strand_id
1 'polypeptide(L)' 'MKRWYLLYCKRGEQVRAKQHLENQGVECFYPTVEVEKILRGKRQKVEEPLFPCYVFAYFDYEQGPN' A
#
# COMPACT_ATOMS: atom_id res chain seq x y z
N MET A 1 6.62 -3.64 21.17
CA MET A 1 5.46 -2.70 21.02
C MET A 1 5.17 -2.54 19.53
N LYS A 2 3.90 -2.59 19.11
CA LYS A 2 3.54 -2.36 17.70
C LYS A 2 3.88 -0.93 17.26
N ARG A 3 4.49 -0.81 16.07
CA ARG A 3 4.90 0.46 15.45
C ARG A 3 4.57 0.44 13.97
N TRP A 4 4.44 1.63 13.38
CA TRP A 4 4.29 1.80 11.94
C TRP A 4 5.64 1.79 11.25
N TYR A 5 5.73 1.00 10.19
CA TYR A 5 6.89 0.88 9.31
C TYR A 5 6.47 1.24 7.89
N LEU A 6 7.41 1.81 7.13
CA LEU A 6 7.22 2.13 5.73
C LEU A 6 7.96 1.10 4.87
N LEU A 7 7.22 0.37 4.04
CA LEU A 7 7.77 -0.65 3.16
C LEU A 7 7.83 -0.13 1.72
N TYR A 8 9.00 -0.25 1.09
CA TYR A 8 9.13 -0.03 -0.35
C TYR A 8 8.81 -1.32 -1.10
N CYS A 9 7.86 -1.26 -2.02
CA CYS A 9 7.41 -2.38 -2.83
C CYS A 9 7.93 -2.25 -4.27
N LYS A 10 8.08 -3.40 -4.93
CA LYS A 10 8.33 -3.42 -6.38
C LYS A 10 7.16 -2.73 -7.11
N ARG A 11 7.47 -2.03 -8.19
CA ARG A 11 6.49 -1.28 -8.99
C ARG A 11 5.36 -2.21 -9.46
N GLY A 12 4.11 -1.89 -9.11
CA GLY A 12 2.92 -2.65 -9.47
C GLY A 12 2.56 -3.79 -8.50
N GLU A 13 3.45 -4.13 -7.56
CA GLU A 13 3.24 -5.22 -6.60
C GLU A 13 2.68 -4.73 -5.25
N GLN A 14 2.32 -3.46 -5.09
CA GLN A 14 1.88 -2.88 -3.80
C GLN A 14 0.62 -3.59 -3.26
N VAL A 15 -0.39 -3.79 -4.11
CA VAL A 15 -1.64 -4.46 -3.74
C VAL A 15 -1.39 -5.91 -3.35
N ARG A 16 -0.51 -6.60 -4.09
CA ARG A 16 -0.09 -7.96 -3.76
C ARG A 16 0.66 -7.99 -2.43
N ALA A 17 1.60 -7.08 -2.21
CA ALA A 17 2.37 -7.01 -0.96
C ALA A 17 1.44 -6.79 0.24
N LYS A 18 0.49 -5.85 0.14
CA LYS A 18 -0.56 -5.65 1.15
C LYS A 18 -1.29 -6.95 1.45
N GLN A 19 -1.83 -7.62 0.43
CA GLN A 19 -2.57 -8.87 0.62
C GLN A 19 -1.72 -9.97 1.28
N HIS A 20 -0.45 -10.13 0.86
CA HIS A 20 0.46 -11.13 1.42
C HIS A 20 0.77 -10.86 2.90
N LEU A 21 0.94 -9.59 3.27
CA LEU A 21 1.19 -9.18 4.66
C LEU A 21 -0.07 -9.33 5.52
N GLU A 22 -1.23 -8.94 5.01
CA GLU A 22 -2.51 -9.12 5.71
C GLU A 22 -2.81 -10.61 5.97
N ASN A 23 -2.45 -11.50 5.04
CA ASN A 23 -2.58 -12.94 5.23
C ASN A 23 -1.67 -13.51 6.34
N GLN A 24 -0.57 -12.83 6.68
CA GLN A 24 0.34 -13.15 7.80
C GLN A 24 -0.09 -12.45 9.11
N GLY A 25 -1.27 -11.81 9.12
CA GLY A 25 -1.77 -11.07 10.28
C GLY A 25 -1.10 -9.72 10.50
N VAL A 26 -0.37 -9.20 9.51
CA VAL A 26 0.22 -7.85 9.55
C VAL A 26 -0.81 -6.82 9.08
N GLU A 27 -1.17 -5.90 9.96
CA GLU A 27 -2.03 -4.78 9.62
C GLU A 27 -1.32 -3.86 8.62
N CYS A 28 -1.95 -3.62 7.47
CA CYS A 28 -1.35 -2.84 6.39
C CYS A 28 -2.26 -1.69 5.96
N PHE A 29 -1.65 -0.55 5.63
CA PHE A 29 -2.33 0.61 5.10
C PHE A 29 -1.72 1.06 3.78
N TYR A 30 -2.56 1.14 2.75
CA TYR A 30 -2.21 1.57 1.40
C TYR A 30 -3.17 2.67 0.98
N PRO A 31 -2.84 3.94 1.27
CA PRO A 31 -3.72 5.06 0.97
C PRO A 31 -3.78 5.32 -0.53
N THR A 32 -5.01 5.43 -1.04
CA THR A 32 -5.33 5.83 -2.41
C THR A 32 -6.07 7.16 -2.42
N VAL A 33 -5.99 7.86 -3.55
CA VAL A 33 -6.68 9.14 -3.77
C VAL A 33 -7.31 9.15 -5.15
N GLU A 34 -8.51 9.72 -5.26
CA GLU A 34 -9.16 9.97 -6.55
C GLU A 34 -8.56 11.24 -7.18
N VAL A 35 -8.06 11.11 -8.41
CA VAL A 35 -7.52 12.22 -9.19
C VAL A 35 -8.22 12.30 -10.54
N GLU A 36 -8.52 13.52 -11.00
CA GLU A 36 -8.95 13.76 -12.37
C GLU A 36 -7.74 13.95 -13.28
N LYS A 37 -7.61 13.11 -14.30
CA LYS A 37 -6.56 13.25 -15.31
C LYS A 37 -7.04 12.86 -16.69
N ILE A 38 -6.29 13.25 -17.71
CA ILE A 38 -6.57 12.87 -19.10
C ILE A 38 -5.92 11.52 -19.38
N LEU A 39 -6.73 10.49 -19.59
CA LEU A 39 -6.30 9.16 -20.03
C LEU A 39 -6.86 8.87 -21.42
N ARG A 40 -5.98 8.49 -22.35
CA ARG A 40 -6.36 8.16 -23.74
C ARG A 40 -7.25 9.25 -24.38
N GLY A 41 -6.92 10.52 -24.13
CA GLY A 41 -7.63 11.68 -24.67
C GLY A 41 -8.95 12.07 -23.98
N LYS A 42 -9.36 11.38 -22.91
CA LYS A 42 -10.59 11.68 -22.16
C LYS A 42 -10.27 12.04 -20.71
N ARG A 43 -10.95 13.04 -20.14
CA ARG A 43 -10.90 13.31 -18.70
C ARG A 43 -11.59 12.17 -17.95
N GLN A 44 -10.89 11.58 -17.01
CA GLN A 44 -11.37 10.46 -16.21
C GLN A 44 -10.94 10.67 -14.76
N LYS A 45 -11.83 10.32 -13.83
CA LYS A 45 -11.50 10.13 -12.43
C LYS A 45 -10.87 8.76 -12.29
N VAL A 46 -9.67 8.71 -11.73
CA VAL A 46 -8.97 7.45 -11.45
C VAL A 46 -8.47 7.44 -10.03
N GLU A 47 -8.44 6.25 -9.46
CA GLU A 47 -7.83 6.02 -8.16
C GLU A 47 -6.34 5.72 -8.34
N GLU A 48 -5.51 6.45 -7.60
CA GLU A 48 -4.05 6.30 -7.64
C GLU A 48 -3.46 6.16 -6.25
N PRO A 49 -2.30 5.49 -6.11
CA PRO A 49 -1.59 5.45 -4.84
C PRO A 49 -1.20 6.87 -4.41
N LEU A 50 -1.54 7.25 -3.18
CA LEU A 50 -1.11 8.53 -2.61
C LEU A 50 0.43 8.56 -2.45
N PHE A 51 1.03 7.41 -2.12
CA PHE A 51 2.47 7.21 -2.06
C PHE A 51 2.88 6.04 -2.97
N PRO A 52 3.25 6.31 -4.23
CA PRO A 52 3.62 5.25 -5.17
C PRO A 52 4.75 4.38 -4.64
N CYS A 53 4.57 3.07 -4.76
CA CYS A 53 5.54 2.04 -4.33
C CYS A 53 5.72 1.92 -2.80
N TYR A 54 4.85 2.52 -1.99
CA TYR A 54 4.90 2.38 -0.55
C TYR A 54 3.64 1.75 0.04
N VAL A 55 3.84 0.95 1.09
CA VAL A 55 2.79 0.40 1.95
C VAL A 55 3.22 0.62 3.41
N PHE A 56 2.29 1.05 4.25
CA PHE A 56 2.52 1.16 5.69
C PHE A 56 2.16 -0.18 6.34
N ALA A 57 3.02 -0.67 7.23
CA ALA A 57 2.80 -1.91 7.98
C ALA A 57 2.84 -1.63 9.49
N TYR A 58 1.89 -2.18 10.24
CA TYR A 58 1.78 -2.03 11.68
C TYR A 58 1.96 -3.38 12.37
N PHE A 59 3.14 -3.59 12.94
CA PHE A 59 3.48 -4.84 13.62
C PHE A 59 4.51 -4.60 14.73
N ASP A 60 4.74 -5.63 15.54
CA ASP A 60 5.80 -5.65 16.55
C ASP A 60 7.04 -6.34 15.98
N TYR A 61 8.15 -5.63 15.82
CA TYR A 61 9.36 -6.20 15.21
C TYR A 61 10.01 -7.28 16.07
N GLU A 62 9.75 -7.30 17.38
CA GLU A 62 10.32 -8.30 18.30
C GLU A 62 9.59 -9.64 18.22
N GLN A 63 8.31 -9.62 17.86
CA GLN A 63 7.51 -10.83 17.65
C GLN A 63 7.53 -11.27 16.18
N GLY A 64 7.64 -10.31 15.26
CA GLY A 64 7.58 -10.56 13.83
C GLY A 64 6.16 -10.86 13.32
N PRO A 65 5.99 -10.99 12.00
CA PRO A 65 4.76 -11.54 11.43
C PRO A 65 4.61 -13.03 11.78
N ASN A 66 3.38 -13.49 11.99
CA ASN A 66 3.06 -14.90 12.24
C ASN A 66 3.11 -15.74 10.96
#